data_AF-A0A9E7NAC8-F1
#
_entry.id   AF-A0A9E7NAC8-F1
#
_cell.length_a   1.000
_cell.length_b   1.000
_cell.length_c   1.000
_cell.angle_alpha   90.00
_cell.angle_beta   90.00
_cell.angle_gamma   90.00
#
_symmetry.space_group_name_H-M   'P 1'
#
loop_
_entity.id
_entity.type
_entity.pdbx_description
1 polymer ?
#
loop_
_entity_poly.entity_id
_entity_poly.type
_entity_poly.pdbx_seq_one_letter_code
_entity_poly.pdbx_strand_id
1 'polypeptide(L)'
;MDSLYSVVENALEDTLPTIAVVDSMRLQGYEEPGPLHAVVVTGMDDRRVVLNDPWGRMYDVYPKDLVADAWDTTLNRLITVDLHEQAVLQETLTEDSE
;
A
#
# COMPACT_ATOMS: atom_id res chain seq x y z
N MET A 1 13.40 -2.08 10.31
CA MET A 1 13.11 -2.67 8.98
C MET A 1 12.14 -3.85 9.08
N ASP A 2 12.24 -4.72 10.08
CA ASP A 2 11.44 -5.96 10.12
C ASP A 2 9.91 -5.77 10.30
N SER A 3 9.40 -4.63 10.77
CA SER A 3 7.97 -4.49 11.10
C SER A 3 7.04 -4.23 9.90
N LEU A 4 7.47 -3.45 8.90
CA LEU A 4 6.65 -3.12 7.73
C LEU A 4 6.37 -4.37 6.89
N TYR A 5 7.44 -5.05 6.50
CA TYR A 5 7.33 -6.18 5.58
C TYR A 5 6.67 -7.38 6.22
N SER A 6 6.87 -7.62 7.52
CA SER A 6 6.14 -8.69 8.23
C SER A 6 4.62 -8.46 8.22
N VAL A 7 4.17 -7.22 8.42
CA VAL A 7 2.74 -6.88 8.38
C VAL A 7 2.16 -7.06 6.97
N VAL A 8 2.91 -6.61 5.95
CA VAL A 8 2.50 -6.75 4.55
C VAL A 8 2.50 -8.21 4.09
N GLU A 9 3.50 -8.99 4.47
CA GLU A 9 3.61 -10.41 4.12
C GLU A 9 2.42 -11.20 4.68
N ASN A 10 2.12 -11.04 5.96
CA ASN A 10 0.96 -11.67 6.59
C ASN A 10 -0.35 -11.31 5.87
N ALA A 11 -0.54 -10.04 5.51
CA ALA A 11 -1.74 -9.62 4.78
C ALA A 11 -1.80 -10.24 3.37
N LEU A 12 -0.67 -10.32 2.66
CA LEU A 12 -0.62 -10.92 1.33
C LEU A 12 -0.81 -12.45 1.35
N GLU A 13 -0.39 -13.15 2.40
CA GLU A 13 -0.70 -14.58 2.60
C GLU A 13 -2.22 -14.80 2.64
N ASP A 14 -2.96 -13.87 3.24
CA ASP A 14 -4.42 -13.84 3.26
C ASP A 14 -5.03 -13.23 1.98
N THR A 15 -4.21 -12.97 0.95
CA THR A 15 -4.58 -12.32 -0.32
C THR A 15 -5.15 -10.91 -0.18
N LEU A 16 -4.77 -10.20 0.88
CA LEU A 16 -5.24 -8.86 1.20
C LEU A 16 -4.20 -7.78 0.87
N PRO A 17 -4.60 -6.68 0.21
CA PRO A 17 -3.73 -5.55 0.01
C PRO A 17 -3.52 -4.76 1.31
N THR A 18 -2.37 -4.10 1.41
CA THR A 18 -2.07 -3.18 2.52
C THR A 18 -1.92 -1.75 1.99
N ILE A 19 -2.56 -0.77 2.63
CA ILE A 19 -2.36 0.64 2.29
C ILE A 19 -1.22 1.18 3.15
N ALA A 20 -0.17 1.70 2.51
CA ALA A 20 0.95 2.34 3.17
C ALA A 20 0.93 3.85 2.92
N VAL A 21 1.21 4.63 3.97
CA VAL A 21 1.45 6.07 3.83
C VAL A 21 2.95 6.30 3.70
N VAL A 22 3.36 6.86 2.58
CA VAL A 22 4.76 7.07 2.21
C VAL A 22 5.02 8.54 1.89
N ASP A 23 6.28 8.94 1.93
CA ASP A 23 6.74 10.19 1.34
C ASP A 23 6.86 10.03 -0.18
N SER A 24 6.09 10.83 -0.93
CA SER A 24 6.00 10.71 -2.38
C SER A 24 7.29 11.07 -3.13
N MET A 25 8.11 11.99 -2.61
CA MET A 25 9.37 12.36 -3.25
C MET A 25 10.42 11.29 -2.98
N ARG A 26 10.46 10.74 -1.77
CA ARG A 26 11.34 9.62 -1.45
C ARG A 26 11.00 8.36 -2.24
N LEU A 27 9.72 8.07 -2.45
CA LEU A 27 9.30 6.93 -3.29
C LEU A 27 9.78 7.08 -4.75
N GLN A 28 9.91 8.32 -5.23
CA GLN A 28 10.48 8.63 -6.55
C GLN A 28 12.02 8.64 -6.56
N GLY A 29 12.67 8.40 -5.42
CA GLY A 29 14.13 8.36 -5.28
C GLY A 29 14.79 9.71 -5.02
N TYR A 30 14.02 10.76 -4.70
CA TYR A 30 14.57 12.05 -4.28
C TYR A 30 14.91 12.06 -2.79
N GLU A 31 15.96 12.77 -2.41
CA GLU A 31 16.40 12.88 -1.00
C GLU A 31 15.55 13.87 -0.19
N GLU A 32 14.87 14.79 -0.87
CA GLU A 32 14.07 15.84 -0.27
C GLU A 32 12.68 15.32 0.15
N PRO A 33 12.18 15.70 1.33
CA PRO A 33 10.86 15.26 1.78
C PRO A 33 9.74 15.89 0.96
N GLY A 34 8.77 15.07 0.59
CA GLY A 34 7.59 15.44 -0.19
C GLY A 34 6.30 15.43 0.63
N PRO A 35 5.15 15.65 -0.03
CA PRO A 35 3.86 15.40 0.59
C PRO A 35 3.70 13.90 0.90
N LEU A 36 3.04 13.62 2.02
CA LEU A 36 2.59 12.27 2.36
C LEU A 36 1.56 11.79 1.33
N HIS A 37 1.67 10.53 0.95
CA HIS A 37 0.85 9.91 -0.08
C HIS A 37 0.48 8.48 0.30
N ALA A 38 -0.72 8.04 -0.12
CA ALA A 38 -1.20 6.69 0.16
C ALA A 38 -1.03 5.81 -1.08
N VAL A 39 -0.32 4.69 -0.92
CA VAL A 39 -0.11 3.68 -1.96
C VAL A 39 -0.65 2.34 -1.48
N VAL A 40 -1.09 1.48 -2.41
CA VAL A 40 -1.58 0.15 -2.08
C VAL A 40 -0.52 -0.88 -2.43
N VAL A 41 -0.02 -1.61 -1.44
CA VAL A 41 0.85 -2.76 -1.61
C VAL A 41 0.02 -3.96 -2.02
N THR A 42 0.29 -4.52 -3.20
CA THR A 42 -0.48 -5.62 -3.80
C THR A 42 0.35 -6.88 -4.04
N GLY A 43 1.66 -6.83 -3.82
CA GLY A 43 2.54 -7.98 -3.94
C GLY A 43 3.93 -7.66 -3.42
N MET A 44 4.70 -8.70 -3.10
CA MET A 44 6.04 -8.58 -2.57
C MET A 44 6.85 -9.85 -2.84
N ASP A 45 8.16 -9.69 -3.08
CA ASP A 45 9.14 -10.77 -3.02
C ASP A 45 10.31 -10.38 -2.09
N ASP A 46 11.38 -11.17 -2.05
CA ASP A 46 12.54 -10.91 -1.20
C ASP A 46 13.21 -9.54 -1.43
N ARG A 47 13.04 -8.94 -2.61
CA ARG A 47 13.78 -7.73 -3.04
C ARG A 47 12.88 -6.58 -3.47
N ARG A 48 11.62 -6.85 -3.79
CA ARG A 48 10.74 -5.92 -4.50
C ARG A 48 9.35 -5.90 -3.89
N VAL A 49 8.68 -4.77 -4.08
CA VAL A 49 7.28 -4.54 -3.71
C VAL A 49 6.52 -4.09 -4.95
N VAL A 50 5.30 -4.59 -5.12
CA VAL A 50 4.36 -4.15 -6.16
C VAL A 50 3.39 -3.17 -5.53
N LEU A 51 3.31 -1.96 -6.10
CA LEU A 51 2.47 -0.87 -5.63
C LEU A 51 1.44 -0.49 -6.70
N ASN A 52 0.24 -0.15 -6.24
CA ASN A 52 -0.73 0.63 -6.99
C ASN A 52 -0.70 2.05 -6.44
N ASP A 53 -0.30 3.00 -7.29
CA ASP A 53 -0.21 4.41 -6.96
C ASP A 53 -1.39 5.18 -7.58
N PRO A 54 -2.27 5.82 -6.76
CA PRO A 54 -3.37 6.65 -7.26
C PRO A 54 -2.96 7.84 -8.14
N TRP A 55 -1.72 8.34 -8.00
CA TRP A 55 -1.17 9.42 -8.84
C TRP A 55 -0.41 8.89 -10.05
N GLY A 56 -0.02 7.62 -10.01
CA GLY A 56 0.87 6.99 -10.97
C GLY A 56 0.18 5.91 -11.78
N ARG A 57 0.86 4.76 -11.90
CA ARG A 57 0.33 3.58 -12.58
C ARG A 57 -0.01 2.51 -11.55
N MET A 58 -0.80 1.56 -12.04
CA MET A 58 -1.07 0.33 -11.32
C MET A 58 0.04 -0.67 -11.61
N TYR A 59 0.39 -1.50 -10.62
CA TYR A 59 1.37 -2.58 -10.71
C TYR A 59 2.83 -2.13 -10.93
N ASP A 60 3.20 -0.97 -10.41
CA ASP A 60 4.58 -0.51 -10.45
C ASP A 60 5.44 -1.28 -9.44
N VAL A 61 6.66 -1.65 -9.85
CA VAL A 61 7.56 -2.51 -9.07
C VAL A 61 8.72 -1.68 -8.54
N TYR A 62 8.88 -1.65 -7.22
CA TYR A 62 9.90 -0.87 -6.53
C TYR A 62 10.86 -1.77 -5.74
N PRO A 63 12.15 -1.38 -5.60
CA PRO A 63 13.04 -1.98 -4.63
C PRO A 63 12.47 -1.85 -3.22
N LYS A 64 12.59 -2.90 -2.38
CA LYS A 64 12.15 -2.86 -0.99
C LYS A 64 12.76 -1.67 -0.25
N ASP A 65 14.08 -1.54 -0.25
CA ASP A 65 14.78 -0.50 0.51
C ASP A 65 14.26 0.91 0.21
N LEU A 66 13.97 1.20 -1.07
CA LEU A 66 13.37 2.48 -1.49
C LEU A 66 11.99 2.70 -0.85
N VAL A 67 11.15 1.67 -0.81
CA VAL A 67 9.82 1.74 -0.18
C VAL A 67 9.94 1.86 1.33
N ALA A 68 10.91 1.20 1.97
CA ALA A 68 11.16 1.37 3.40
C ALA A 68 11.58 2.81 3.73
N ASP A 69 12.50 3.38 2.96
CA ASP A 69 12.98 4.76 3.16
C ASP A 69 11.87 5.79 2.93
N ALA A 70 10.99 5.53 1.95
CA ALA A 70 9.81 6.34 1.71
C ALA A 70 8.74 6.18 2.80
N TRP A 71 8.61 4.99 3.39
CA TRP A 71 7.66 4.73 4.46
C TRP A 71 8.12 5.25 5.83
N ASP A 72 9.44 5.32 6.07
CA ASP A 72 10.09 5.81 7.30
C ASP A 72 9.89 7.33 7.48
N THR A 73 8.62 7.66 7.63
CA THR A 73 8.06 8.94 7.96
C THR A 73 7.88 8.99 9.47
N THR A 74 7.70 10.17 10.05
CA THR A 74 7.54 10.34 11.51
C THR A 74 6.43 9.47 12.13
N LEU A 75 5.48 8.97 11.33
CA LEU A 75 4.23 8.37 11.79
C LEU A 75 4.03 6.91 11.34
N ASN A 76 4.87 6.38 10.44
CA ASN A 76 4.96 4.96 10.08
C ASN A 76 3.60 4.24 9.98
N ARG A 77 2.70 4.78 9.16
CA ARG A 77 1.28 4.35 9.13
C ARG A 77 1.05 3.26 8.09
N LEU A 78 0.29 2.25 8.51
CA LEU A 78 -0.25 1.19 7.67
C LEU A 78 -1.73 1.03 7.97
N ILE A 79 -2.52 0.76 6.94
CA ILE A 79 -3.93 0.39 7.05
C ILE A 79 -4.06 -0.96 6.35
N THR A 80 -4.31 -1.99 7.15
CA THR A 80 -4.53 -3.37 6.68
C THR A 80 -6.01 -3.69 6.76
N VAL A 81 -6.48 -4.58 5.87
CA VAL A 81 -7.83 -5.14 5.93
C VAL A 81 -7.76 -6.41 6.78
N ASP A 82 -8.73 -6.60 7.68
CA ASP A 82 -8.96 -7.86 8.38
C ASP A 82 -10.30 -8.43 7.90
N LEU A 83 -10.29 -9.70 7.46
CA LEU A 83 -11.45 -10.41 6.94
C LEU A 83 -12.25 -11.16 8.02
N HIS A 84 -11.84 -11.12 9.30
CA HIS A 84 -12.56 -11.78 10.39
C HIS A 84 -14.00 -11.27 10.58
N GLU A 85 -14.25 -9.99 10.31
CA GLU A 85 -15.61 -9.41 10.30
C GLU A 85 -15.90 -8.78 8.93
N GLN A 86 -16.72 -9.46 8.13
CA GLN A 86 -17.18 -8.96 6.83
C GLN A 86 -18.68 -8.71 6.84
N ALA A 87 -19.07 -7.51 6.41
CA ALA A 87 -20.43 -7.23 5.97
C ALA A 87 -20.45 -7.23 4.44
N VAL A 88 -21.16 -8.20 3.84
CA VAL A 88 -21.33 -8.25 2.39
C VAL A 88 -22.55 -7.39 2.02
N LEU A 89 -22.34 -6.31 1.27
CA LEU A 89 -23.44 -5.62 0.60
C LEU A 89 -23.83 -6.44 -0.64
N GLN A 90 -24.98 -7.12 -0.57
CA GLN A 90 -25.59 -7.83 -1.71
C GLN A 90 -26.50 -6.93 -2.56
N GLU A 91 -26.41 -5.62 -2.42
CA GLU A 91 -27.15 -4.70 -3.28
C GLU A 91 -26.31 -4.46 -4.55
N THR A 92 -26.76 -5.05 -5.66
CA THR A 92 -26.39 -4.52 -6.98
C THR A 92 -26.77 -3.05 -6.95
N LEU A 93 -25.79 -2.15 -7.09
CA LEU A 93 -26.06 -0.75 -7.40
C LEU A 93 -26.75 -0.73 -8.77
N THR A 94 -28.07 -0.94 -8.79
CA THR A 94 -28.87 -0.56 -9.94
C THR A 94 -28.79 0.94 -10.02
N GLU A 95 -28.25 1.44 -11.13
CA GLU A 95 -28.28 2.87 -11.47
C GLU A 95 -29.75 3.30 -11.42
N ASP A 96 -30.15 3.94 -10.31
CA ASP A 96 -31.46 4.54 -10.21
C ASP A 96 -31.49 5.81 -11.06
N SER A 97 -32.10 5.63 -12.23
CA SER A 97 -33.22 6.43 -12.73
C SER A 97 -32.97 7.94 -12.96
N GLU A 98 -32.78 8.31 -14.23
CA GLU A 98 -33.16 9.64 -14.75
C GLU A 98 -34.68 9.82 -14.79
#